data_AF-A0AAJ6ZGP9-F1
#
_entry.id   AF-A0AAJ6ZGP9-F1
#
_cell.length_a   1.000
_cell.length_b   1.000
_cell.length_c   1.000
_cell.angle_alpha   90.00
_cell.angle_beta   90.00
_cell.angle_gamma   90.00
#
_symmetry.space_group_name_H-M   'P 1'
#
loop_
_entity.id
_entity.type
_entity.pdbx_description
1 polymer ?
#
loop_
_entity_poly.entity_id
_entity_poly.type
_entity_poly.pdbx_seq_one_letter_code
_entity_poly.pdbx_strand_id
1 'polypeptide(L)'
;MRADYCSNGQDVDLSPGFPRLCEIKRRYYYCLCAVPARHIAAISGERAVRRAPPAMSPPPLLLLPPLLLLLLLVLCARPALLADSECVIELTCAECVPQHMPLVTSHRAAHPLLRLLPGDEVRLACPGGRFLAYPHRAALAARCEAGRLRVRHDGALRHILHLGCQDDVFDDVLHQVEFCAPPLQGRAYRAREERGVRHLAALCFDQDRGVASYARTDNSPDGTLALPPHEESSAPRSLLANFNQMFDSGTRRTAERLYSDDARLDRRMREILKHDRFSFAEQSLTSAPLLAPAYFEEQDVRVAEFASNRVAAWRSVAAGNLRHVQRDVARLLRAARPHRRLEVYAGTHGVLALRTDDNRTEVYLEAGRFPVPRYVWTVVHEANARRALALVVLNDPFVSVSEVGEAVFCESVCGRVSWLQELRRHEHYEGAVYGLTFCCAVREAARMLPELPAGALAAVPAGDAGLLTDLL
;
A
#
# COMPACT_ATOMS: atom_id res chain seq x y z
N MET A 1 -14.93 26.65 41.96
CA MET A 1 -16.35 27.02 42.19
C MET A 1 -17.15 26.47 41.02
N ARG A 2 -17.75 25.29 41.23
CA ARG A 2 -19.20 25.00 41.23
C ARG A 2 -19.68 24.64 39.80
N ALA A 3 -19.88 23.36 39.48
CA ALA A 3 -20.99 22.46 39.90
C ALA A 3 -21.98 22.34 38.72
N ASP A 4 -22.61 21.24 38.31
CA ASP A 4 -22.79 19.84 38.76
C ASP A 4 -23.34 19.07 37.51
N TYR A 5 -22.99 17.82 37.21
CA TYR A 5 -23.37 16.52 37.78
C TYR A 5 -24.81 16.00 37.45
N CYS A 6 -24.83 14.79 36.87
CA CYS A 6 -25.80 13.65 36.96
C CYS A 6 -25.49 12.74 35.74
N SER A 7 -24.79 11.60 35.78
CA SER A 7 -24.62 10.46 36.70
C SER A 7 -25.85 9.54 36.90
N ASN A 8 -25.69 8.34 36.35
CA ASN A 8 -26.08 7.00 36.82
C ASN A 8 -27.54 6.47 36.78
N GLY A 9 -27.64 5.28 36.18
CA GLY A 9 -28.65 4.24 36.37
C GLY A 9 -28.23 3.03 35.51
N GLN A 10 -27.29 2.22 35.98
CA GLN A 10 -27.44 0.97 36.76
C GLN A 10 -27.40 -0.29 35.88
N ASP A 11 -26.43 -1.15 36.22
CA ASP A 11 -26.21 -2.49 35.70
C ASP A 11 -27.37 -3.45 36.00
N VAL A 12 -27.73 -4.25 35.00
CA VAL A 12 -28.22 -5.62 35.21
C VAL A 12 -27.51 -6.53 34.20
N ASP A 13 -26.76 -7.46 34.76
CA ASP A 13 -26.04 -8.57 34.11
C ASP A 13 -26.99 -9.54 33.41
N LEU A 14 -26.65 -9.99 32.19
CA LEU A 14 -27.05 -11.25 31.53
C LEU A 14 -26.33 -11.38 30.16
N SER A 15 -25.31 -12.24 30.09
CA SER A 15 -24.67 -12.72 28.84
C SER A 15 -25.51 -13.81 28.13
N PRO A 16 -25.18 -14.30 26.90
CA PRO A 16 -24.44 -13.69 25.78
C PRO A 16 -25.18 -13.82 24.41
N GLY A 17 -24.89 -12.94 23.45
CA GLY A 17 -25.20 -13.19 22.03
C GLY A 17 -25.34 -11.94 21.17
N PHE A 18 -24.47 -11.84 20.14
CA PHE A 18 -24.43 -10.83 19.06
C PHE A 18 -23.81 -9.46 19.40
N PRO A 19 -22.62 -9.11 18.83
CA PRO A 19 -22.21 -7.72 18.76
C PRO A 19 -23.02 -6.99 17.67
N ARG A 20 -23.61 -5.86 18.08
CA ARG A 20 -24.36 -4.92 17.23
C ARG A 20 -23.42 -4.26 16.21
N LEU A 21 -23.87 -4.23 14.96
CA LEU A 21 -23.26 -3.51 13.84
C LEU A 21 -23.10 -2.01 14.17
N CYS A 22 -21.86 -1.52 14.12
CA CYS A 22 -21.55 -0.09 14.19
C CYS A 22 -22.02 0.64 12.93
N GLU A 23 -22.57 1.83 13.15
CA GLU A 23 -23.09 2.76 12.16
C GLU A 23 -22.01 3.21 11.15
N ILE A 24 -22.36 3.11 9.86
CA ILE A 24 -21.56 3.54 8.72
C ILE A 24 -21.74 5.06 8.53
N LYS A 25 -20.70 5.85 8.79
CA LYS A 25 -20.61 7.24 8.31
C LYS A 25 -20.25 7.26 6.82
N ARG A 26 -21.24 7.47 5.95
CA ARG A 26 -21.01 7.79 4.52
C ARG A 26 -20.55 9.24 4.37
N ARG A 27 -19.31 9.45 3.89
CA ARG A 27 -18.90 10.70 3.24
C ARG A 27 -19.01 10.49 1.73
N TYR A 28 -19.90 11.26 1.09
CA TYR A 28 -20.04 11.34 -0.36
C TYR A 28 -18.91 12.21 -0.94
N TYR A 29 -18.16 11.68 -1.91
CA TYR A 29 -17.34 12.47 -2.83
C TYR A 29 -18.14 12.65 -4.13
N TYR A 30 -18.38 13.90 -4.53
CA TYR A 30 -18.80 14.25 -5.90
C TYR A 30 -17.58 14.79 -6.65
N CYS A 31 -17.20 14.12 -7.73
CA CYS A 31 -16.34 14.68 -8.77
C CYS A 31 -17.18 15.65 -9.61
N LEU A 32 -16.79 16.92 -9.64
CA LEU A 32 -17.34 17.91 -10.58
C LEU A 32 -16.48 17.93 -11.85
N CYS A 33 -17.09 17.58 -12.98
CA CYS A 33 -16.54 17.81 -14.30
C CYS A 33 -16.40 19.32 -14.55
N ALA A 34 -15.20 19.76 -14.93
CA ALA A 34 -14.93 21.12 -15.38
C ALA A 34 -15.14 21.24 -16.90
N VAL A 35 -15.81 22.31 -17.33
CA VAL A 35 -15.81 22.81 -18.71
C VAL A 35 -15.50 24.33 -18.64
N PRO A 36 -14.64 24.91 -19.51
CA PRO A 36 -13.95 26.16 -19.22
C PRO A 36 -14.74 27.39 -19.69
N ALA A 37 -14.70 28.47 -18.90
CA ALA A 37 -15.14 29.80 -19.32
C ALA A 37 -13.94 30.73 -19.53
N ARG A 38 -13.87 31.33 -20.72
CA ARG A 38 -12.86 32.30 -21.17
C ARG A 38 -13.10 33.70 -20.57
N HIS A 39 -11.99 34.40 -20.33
CA HIS A 39 -11.74 35.85 -20.35
C HIS A 39 -12.76 36.82 -19.70
N ILE A 40 -12.31 37.65 -18.73
CA ILE A 40 -11.89 39.06 -18.91
C ILE A 40 -11.38 39.66 -17.58
N ALA A 41 -10.26 40.39 -17.73
CA ALA A 41 -9.55 41.36 -16.92
C ALA A 41 -10.05 41.84 -15.54
N ALA A 42 -9.06 41.96 -14.64
CA ALA A 42 -9.05 42.78 -13.44
C ALA A 42 -8.65 44.23 -13.76
N ILE A 43 -9.28 45.23 -13.12
CA ILE A 43 -8.68 46.54 -12.78
C ILE A 43 -9.24 47.06 -11.44
N SER A 44 -8.28 47.51 -10.62
CA SER A 44 -8.23 48.29 -9.36
C SER A 44 -9.45 49.07 -8.82
N GLY A 45 -9.43 49.30 -7.50
CA GLY A 45 -9.78 50.62 -6.95
C GLY A 45 -10.50 50.63 -5.59
N GLU A 46 -9.72 50.87 -4.53
CA GLU A 46 -10.01 51.70 -3.34
C GLU A 46 -11.21 51.46 -2.38
N ARG A 47 -10.90 51.75 -1.10
CA ARG A 47 -11.76 51.75 0.08
C ARG A 47 -12.89 52.77 -0.02
N ALA A 48 -14.09 52.39 0.41
CA ALA A 48 -15.03 53.34 1.01
C ALA A 48 -15.99 52.65 2.00
N VAL A 49 -15.96 53.13 3.24
CA VAL A 49 -16.90 52.83 4.33
C VAL A 49 -18.15 53.69 4.11
N ARG A 50 -19.37 53.09 4.09
CA ARG A 50 -20.59 53.54 4.81
C ARG A 50 -21.90 53.04 4.18
N ARG A 51 -22.79 52.63 5.10
CA ARG A 51 -24.26 52.71 5.11
C ARG A 51 -25.07 51.78 4.18
N ALA A 52 -25.87 50.93 4.81
CA ALA A 52 -27.01 50.25 4.19
C ALA A 52 -28.15 51.23 3.87
N PRO A 53 -28.81 51.07 2.71
CA PRO A 53 -30.26 51.15 2.64
C PRO A 53 -30.84 50.09 1.64
N PRO A 54 -32.14 50.13 1.27
CA PRO A 54 -33.17 49.19 1.71
C PRO A 54 -33.51 48.09 0.69
N ALA A 55 -34.32 47.12 1.13
CA ALA A 55 -34.80 45.99 0.34
C ALA A 55 -35.50 46.42 -0.97
N MET A 56 -35.02 45.90 -2.10
CA MET A 56 -35.71 45.89 -3.39
C MET A 56 -36.20 44.47 -3.68
N SER A 57 -37.47 44.36 -4.06
CA SER A 57 -38.18 43.14 -4.47
C SER A 57 -37.64 42.56 -5.80
N PRO A 58 -37.68 41.23 -6.00
CA PRO A 58 -37.31 40.62 -7.28
C PRO A 58 -38.45 40.71 -8.32
N PRO A 59 -38.13 40.69 -9.63
CA PRO A 59 -39.11 40.78 -10.72
C PRO A 59 -39.91 39.48 -10.90
N PRO A 60 -41.06 39.50 -11.60
CA PRO A 60 -41.94 38.34 -11.73
C PRO A 60 -41.33 37.27 -12.64
N LEU A 61 -41.28 36.05 -12.12
CA LEU A 61 -41.00 34.83 -12.89
C LEU A 61 -42.13 34.62 -13.90
N LEU A 62 -41.80 34.69 -15.19
CA LEU A 62 -42.63 34.14 -16.27
C LEU A 62 -42.80 32.63 -16.01
N LEU A 63 -44.00 32.25 -15.59
CA LEU A 63 -44.44 30.87 -15.39
C LEU A 63 -44.44 30.16 -16.76
N LEU A 64 -43.40 29.39 -17.04
CA LEU A 64 -43.46 28.35 -18.05
C LEU A 64 -44.62 27.39 -17.70
N PRO A 65 -45.46 27.00 -18.68
CA PRO A 65 -46.59 26.13 -18.40
C PRO A 65 -46.09 24.82 -17.77
N PRO A 66 -46.79 24.29 -16.75
CA PRO A 66 -46.32 23.17 -15.93
C PRO A 66 -45.99 21.93 -16.77
N LEU A 67 -46.62 21.79 -17.94
CA LEU A 67 -46.37 20.73 -18.90
C LEU A 67 -44.98 20.78 -19.52
N LEU A 68 -44.44 21.98 -19.80
CA LEU A 68 -43.09 22.14 -20.37
C LEU A 68 -42.00 21.92 -19.32
N LEU A 69 -42.25 22.34 -18.07
CA LEU A 69 -41.38 22.06 -16.93
C LEU A 69 -41.35 20.56 -16.63
N LEU A 70 -42.51 19.88 -16.71
CA LEU A 70 -42.61 18.43 -16.58
C LEU A 70 -41.89 17.71 -17.73
N LEU A 71 -42.03 18.21 -18.97
CA LEU A 71 -41.34 17.65 -20.14
C LEU A 71 -39.83 17.79 -19.99
N LEU A 72 -39.33 18.97 -19.61
CA LEU A 72 -37.91 19.22 -19.34
C LEU A 72 -37.38 18.39 -18.17
N LEU A 73 -38.16 18.22 -17.09
CA LEU A 73 -37.81 17.32 -15.99
C LEU A 73 -37.75 15.87 -16.46
N VAL A 74 -38.68 15.41 -17.30
CA VAL A 74 -38.68 14.04 -17.85
C VAL A 74 -37.55 13.84 -18.88
N LEU A 75 -37.26 14.83 -19.73
CA LEU A 75 -36.19 14.80 -20.73
C LEU A 75 -34.79 14.95 -20.10
N CYS A 76 -34.64 15.70 -19.01
CA CYS A 76 -33.38 15.85 -18.28
C CYS A 76 -33.17 14.75 -17.22
N ALA A 77 -34.23 14.14 -16.68
CA ALA A 77 -34.11 13.01 -15.75
C ALA A 77 -33.86 11.67 -16.46
N ARG A 78 -34.38 11.48 -17.69
CA ARG A 78 -34.20 10.24 -18.44
C ARG A 78 -32.77 9.88 -18.85
N PRO A 79 -31.84 10.81 -19.15
CA PRO A 79 -30.45 10.43 -19.42
C PRO A 79 -29.63 10.14 -18.14
N ALA A 80 -30.05 10.61 -16.97
CA ALA A 80 -29.33 10.37 -15.71
C ALA A 80 -29.74 9.07 -14.99
N LEU A 81 -30.94 8.55 -15.28
CA LEU A 81 -31.50 7.36 -14.62
C LEU A 81 -31.22 6.03 -15.34
N LEU A 82 -30.60 6.05 -16.53
CA LEU A 82 -30.40 4.86 -17.37
C LEU A 82 -28.93 4.57 -17.74
N ALA A 83 -27.97 5.28 -17.15
CA ALA A 83 -26.58 4.82 -17.20
C ALA A 83 -26.43 3.70 -16.15
N ASP A 84 -26.52 2.44 -16.59
CA ASP A 84 -26.11 1.32 -15.74
C ASP A 84 -24.68 1.59 -15.27
N SER A 85 -24.44 1.48 -13.96
CA SER A 85 -23.12 1.74 -13.40
C SER A 85 -22.15 0.58 -13.67
N GLU A 86 -20.91 0.93 -14.02
CA GLU A 86 -19.79 -0.01 -14.12
C GLU A 86 -19.52 -0.71 -12.78
N CYS A 87 -19.04 -1.95 -12.83
CA CYS A 87 -18.57 -2.65 -11.65
C CYS A 87 -17.06 -2.41 -11.52
N VAL A 88 -16.66 -1.73 -10.45
CA VAL A 88 -15.27 -1.38 -10.19
C VAL A 88 -14.77 -2.15 -8.98
N ILE A 89 -13.63 -2.84 -9.13
CA ILE A 89 -12.95 -3.56 -8.05
C ILE A 89 -11.57 -2.92 -7.86
N GLU A 90 -11.33 -2.32 -6.69
CA GLU A 90 -10.06 -1.71 -6.34
C GLU A 90 -9.19 -2.70 -5.56
N LEU A 91 -8.21 -3.30 -6.25
CA LEU A 91 -7.45 -4.45 -5.74
C LEU A 91 -6.49 -4.08 -4.60
N THR A 92 -6.13 -2.81 -4.48
CA THR A 92 -5.27 -2.26 -3.42
C THR A 92 -6.03 -1.77 -2.19
N CYS A 93 -7.37 -1.72 -2.24
CA CYS A 93 -8.19 -1.31 -1.11
C CYS A 93 -8.65 -2.55 -0.33
N ALA A 94 -8.00 -2.86 0.80
CA ALA A 94 -8.31 -4.03 1.63
C ALA A 94 -9.77 -4.08 2.12
N GLU A 95 -10.40 -2.91 2.34
CA GLU A 95 -11.81 -2.82 2.76
C GLU A 95 -12.82 -2.95 1.59
N CYS A 96 -12.34 -2.78 0.35
CA CYS A 96 -13.18 -2.81 -0.85
C CYS A 96 -13.29 -4.21 -1.47
N VAL A 97 -12.46 -5.15 -1.01
CA VAL A 97 -12.37 -6.52 -1.51
C VAL A 97 -12.59 -7.53 -0.38
N PRO A 98 -13.15 -8.72 -0.67
CA PRO A 98 -13.24 -9.77 0.34
C PRO A 98 -11.85 -10.16 0.85
N GLN A 99 -11.81 -10.61 2.11
CA GLN A 99 -10.60 -11.08 2.78
C GLN A 99 -9.87 -12.13 1.92
N HIS A 100 -10.59 -13.22 1.59
CA HIS A 100 -10.16 -14.26 0.67
C HIS A 100 -10.66 -13.95 -0.73
N MET A 101 -9.93 -13.13 -1.49
CA MET A 101 -10.38 -12.67 -2.80
C MET A 101 -10.23 -13.74 -3.88
N PRO A 102 -11.29 -14.02 -4.66
CA PRO A 102 -11.19 -14.90 -5.82
C PRO A 102 -10.33 -14.27 -6.93
N LEU A 103 -9.71 -15.12 -7.74
CA LEU A 103 -9.09 -14.70 -9.00
C LEU A 103 -10.18 -14.36 -10.02
N VAL A 104 -10.05 -13.19 -10.63
CA VAL A 104 -10.77 -12.82 -11.83
C VAL A 104 -10.01 -13.40 -13.02
N THR A 105 -10.59 -14.36 -13.73
CA THR A 105 -9.89 -15.08 -14.82
C THR A 105 -10.28 -14.62 -16.21
N SER A 106 -11.38 -13.88 -16.36
CA SER A 106 -11.87 -13.43 -17.67
C SER A 106 -11.46 -12.01 -18.07
N HIS A 107 -10.96 -11.21 -17.13
CA HIS A 107 -10.58 -9.82 -17.36
C HIS A 107 -9.21 -9.54 -16.73
N ARG A 108 -8.44 -8.68 -17.37
CA ARG A 108 -7.18 -8.17 -16.84
C ARG A 108 -7.43 -6.85 -16.12
N ALA A 109 -6.74 -6.63 -15.01
CA ALA A 109 -6.85 -5.38 -14.28
C ALA A 109 -5.98 -4.29 -14.95
N ALA A 110 -6.56 -3.10 -15.12
CA ALA A 110 -5.79 -1.92 -15.50
C ALA A 110 -5.37 -1.22 -14.20
N HIS A 111 -4.14 -1.49 -13.75
CA HIS A 111 -3.54 -1.08 -12.47
C HIS A 111 -4.23 0.10 -11.73
N PRO A 112 -4.64 -0.03 -10.45
CA PRO A 112 -4.98 -1.24 -9.68
C PRO A 112 -6.49 -1.55 -9.73
N LEU A 113 -7.17 -1.09 -10.79
CA LEU A 113 -8.62 -1.13 -10.91
C LEU A 113 -9.03 -2.17 -11.95
N LEU A 114 -9.88 -3.10 -11.54
CA LEU A 114 -10.65 -3.89 -12.49
C LEU A 114 -11.95 -3.15 -12.77
N ARG A 115 -12.17 -2.78 -14.03
CA ARG A 115 -13.43 -2.17 -14.48
C ARG A 115 -14.16 -3.15 -15.39
N LEU A 116 -15.43 -3.38 -15.08
CA LEU A 116 -16.35 -4.18 -15.87
C LEU A 116 -17.47 -3.25 -16.35
N LEU A 117 -17.67 -3.20 -17.66
CA LEU A 117 -18.76 -2.44 -18.25
C LEU A 117 -20.10 -3.11 -17.92
N PRO A 118 -21.21 -2.35 -17.88
CA PRO A 118 -22.53 -2.93 -17.75
C PRO A 118 -22.77 -4.03 -18.77
N GLY A 119 -23.15 -5.20 -18.25
CA GLY A 119 -23.42 -6.37 -19.05
C GLY A 119 -22.23 -7.29 -19.32
N ASP A 120 -21.01 -6.89 -18.95
CA ASP A 120 -19.81 -7.73 -19.08
C ASP A 120 -19.93 -9.00 -18.22
N GLU A 121 -19.45 -10.13 -18.76
CA GLU A 121 -19.43 -11.40 -18.04
C GLU A 121 -18.06 -11.66 -17.41
N VAL A 122 -18.02 -11.62 -16.07
CA VAL A 122 -16.83 -11.90 -15.27
C VAL A 122 -16.81 -13.35 -14.78
N ARG A 123 -15.65 -14.00 -14.91
CA ARG A 123 -15.36 -15.31 -14.30
C ARG A 123 -14.49 -15.12 -13.06
N LEU A 124 -14.94 -15.69 -11.96
CA LEU A 124 -14.26 -15.72 -10.67
C LEU A 124 -13.87 -17.16 -10.35
N ALA A 125 -12.67 -17.36 -9.80
CA ALA A 125 -12.17 -18.67 -9.40
C ALA A 125 -11.58 -18.63 -7.98
N CYS A 126 -11.75 -19.73 -7.25
CA CYS A 126 -11.11 -20.01 -5.96
C CYS A 126 -10.19 -21.22 -6.10
N PRO A 127 -8.96 -21.04 -6.62
CA PRO A 127 -8.01 -22.13 -6.80
C PRO A 127 -7.71 -22.82 -5.46
N GLY A 128 -7.81 -24.14 -5.43
CA GLY A 128 -7.56 -24.94 -4.22
C GLY A 128 -8.70 -24.95 -3.19
N GLY A 129 -9.79 -24.21 -3.41
CA GLY A 129 -10.91 -24.09 -2.46
C GLY A 129 -12.27 -23.94 -3.15
N ARG A 130 -13.22 -23.32 -2.44
CA ARG A 130 -14.60 -23.03 -2.91
C ARG A 130 -15.02 -21.64 -2.48
N PHE A 131 -16.13 -21.13 -3.01
CA PHE A 131 -16.70 -19.86 -2.54
C PHE A 131 -17.41 -20.03 -1.20
N LEU A 132 -17.29 -19.03 -0.30
CA LEU A 132 -18.00 -19.00 0.99
C LEU A 132 -19.51 -19.05 0.81
N ALA A 133 -20.04 -18.22 -0.11
CA ALA A 133 -21.47 -18.18 -0.42
C ALA A 133 -21.94 -19.35 -1.31
N TYR A 134 -21.02 -20.07 -1.95
CA TYR A 134 -21.33 -21.19 -2.84
C TYR A 134 -20.38 -22.37 -2.58
N PRO A 135 -20.58 -23.12 -1.47
CA PRO A 135 -19.61 -24.08 -0.94
C PRO A 135 -19.24 -25.25 -1.88
N HIS A 136 -20.02 -25.49 -2.94
CA HIS A 136 -19.77 -26.56 -3.91
C HIS A 136 -19.14 -26.06 -5.22
N ARG A 137 -18.84 -24.76 -5.33
CA ARG A 137 -18.33 -24.14 -6.56
C ARG A 137 -16.91 -23.65 -6.36
N ALA A 138 -16.02 -24.05 -7.26
CA ALA A 138 -14.65 -23.53 -7.35
C ALA A 138 -14.55 -22.33 -8.31
N ALA A 139 -15.54 -22.19 -9.20
CA ALA A 139 -15.62 -21.13 -10.19
C ALA A 139 -17.06 -20.62 -10.29
N LEU A 140 -17.21 -19.32 -10.53
CA LEU A 140 -18.49 -18.64 -10.75
C LEU A 140 -18.39 -17.76 -11.98
N ALA A 141 -19.47 -17.70 -12.75
CA ALA A 141 -19.68 -16.67 -13.75
C ALA A 141 -20.70 -15.67 -13.20
N ALA A 142 -20.45 -14.38 -13.38
CA ALA A 142 -21.36 -13.31 -13.02
C ALA A 142 -21.39 -12.24 -14.11
N ARG A 143 -22.50 -11.51 -14.20
CA ARG A 143 -22.64 -10.38 -15.12
C ARG A 143 -22.62 -9.08 -14.35
N CYS A 144 -21.91 -8.06 -14.84
CA CYS A 144 -21.99 -6.74 -14.24
C CYS A 144 -23.37 -6.11 -14.51
N GLU A 145 -24.06 -5.68 -13.46
CA GLU A 145 -25.39 -5.08 -13.53
C GLU A 145 -25.53 -4.05 -12.38
N ALA A 146 -25.77 -2.79 -12.73
CA ALA A 146 -25.92 -1.68 -11.77
C ALA A 146 -24.81 -1.64 -10.69
N GLY A 147 -23.55 -1.78 -11.11
CA GLY A 147 -22.38 -1.75 -10.22
C GLY A 147 -22.24 -2.96 -9.30
N ARG A 148 -23.02 -4.03 -9.53
CA ARG A 148 -22.99 -5.28 -8.77
C ARG A 148 -22.86 -6.48 -9.71
N LEU A 149 -22.56 -7.64 -9.13
CA LEU A 149 -22.33 -8.88 -9.85
C LEU A 149 -23.56 -9.77 -9.76
N ARG A 150 -24.28 -9.92 -10.88
CA ARG A 150 -25.38 -10.86 -11.05
C ARG A 150 -24.82 -12.25 -11.28
N VAL A 151 -24.83 -13.10 -10.25
CA VAL A 151 -24.28 -14.46 -10.34
C VAL A 151 -25.17 -15.31 -11.24
N ARG A 152 -24.58 -16.01 -12.22
CA ARG A 152 -25.32 -16.82 -13.21
C ARG A 152 -26.03 -18.02 -12.59
N HIS A 153 -25.50 -18.55 -11.50
CA HIS A 153 -25.97 -19.79 -10.92
C HIS A 153 -27.39 -19.69 -10.32
N ASP A 154 -27.66 -18.61 -9.59
CA ASP A 154 -28.92 -18.37 -8.88
C ASP A 154 -29.63 -17.08 -9.31
N GLY A 155 -28.99 -16.28 -10.19
CA GLY A 155 -29.49 -14.97 -10.60
C GLY A 155 -29.42 -13.93 -9.48
N ALA A 156 -28.71 -14.18 -8.38
CA ALA A 156 -28.62 -13.23 -7.27
C ALA A 156 -27.68 -12.08 -7.60
N LEU A 157 -28.08 -10.85 -7.26
CA LEU A 157 -27.25 -9.66 -7.39
C LEU A 157 -26.41 -9.48 -6.11
N ARG A 158 -25.08 -9.61 -6.23
CA ARG A 158 -24.15 -9.60 -5.10
C ARG A 158 -23.09 -8.52 -5.25
N HIS A 159 -22.61 -7.99 -4.12
CA HIS A 159 -21.40 -7.18 -4.09
C HIS A 159 -20.18 -8.11 -4.09
N ILE A 160 -19.03 -7.68 -4.63
CA ILE A 160 -17.80 -8.49 -4.66
C ILE A 160 -17.36 -8.95 -3.26
N LEU A 161 -17.58 -8.11 -2.24
CA LEU A 161 -17.34 -8.43 -0.82
C LEU A 161 -18.04 -9.71 -0.33
N HIS A 162 -19.13 -10.12 -0.98
CA HIS A 162 -19.87 -11.33 -0.61
C HIS A 162 -19.46 -12.57 -1.42
N LEU A 163 -18.52 -12.43 -2.35
CA LEU A 163 -18.05 -13.50 -3.24
C LEU A 163 -16.63 -13.94 -2.88
N GLY A 164 -16.28 -13.98 -1.60
CA GLY A 164 -14.99 -14.48 -1.12
C GLY A 164 -14.85 -16.00 -1.22
N CYS A 165 -13.61 -16.45 -1.30
CA CYS A 165 -13.22 -17.86 -1.19
C CYS A 165 -13.21 -18.33 0.26
N GLN A 166 -13.27 -19.65 0.45
CA GLN A 166 -13.10 -20.30 1.76
C GLN A 166 -11.63 -20.28 2.20
N ASP A 167 -10.73 -20.43 1.23
CA ASP A 167 -9.29 -20.46 1.43
C ASP A 167 -8.63 -19.27 0.73
N ASP A 168 -7.45 -18.90 1.21
CA ASP A 168 -6.60 -17.89 0.59
C ASP A 168 -6.11 -18.32 -0.78
N VAL A 169 -6.27 -17.42 -1.76
CA VAL A 169 -5.71 -17.56 -3.10
C VAL A 169 -4.26 -17.09 -3.13
N PHE A 170 -3.96 -16.07 -2.32
CA PHE A 170 -2.64 -15.51 -2.16
C PHE A 170 -2.13 -15.88 -0.77
N ASP A 171 -0.96 -16.50 -0.71
CA ASP A 171 -0.39 -16.99 0.54
C ASP A 171 0.98 -16.37 0.83
N ASP A 172 1.24 -16.15 2.12
CA ASP A 172 2.57 -15.89 2.68
C ASP A 172 3.01 -17.12 3.48
N VAL A 173 3.93 -17.91 2.93
CA VAL A 173 4.35 -19.20 3.49
C VAL A 173 5.84 -19.27 3.76
N LEU A 174 6.24 -20.13 4.71
CA LEU A 174 7.65 -20.45 4.95
C LEU A 174 8.27 -21.07 3.69
N HIS A 175 9.46 -20.61 3.36
CA HIS A 175 10.11 -21.01 2.13
C HIS A 175 11.63 -20.89 2.21
N GLN A 176 12.37 -21.71 1.46
CA GLN A 176 13.82 -21.54 1.35
C GLN A 176 14.12 -20.31 0.49
N VAL A 177 14.90 -19.37 1.02
CA VAL A 177 15.27 -18.14 0.33
C VAL A 177 16.79 -18.00 0.36
N GLU A 178 17.38 -17.73 -0.81
CA GLU A 178 18.82 -17.52 -0.95
C GLU A 178 19.31 -16.40 -0.05
N PHE A 179 20.48 -16.53 0.59
CA PHE A 179 21.01 -15.51 1.49
C PHE A 179 20.08 -15.18 2.68
N CYS A 180 19.26 -16.14 3.10
CA CYS A 180 18.48 -16.07 4.33
C CYS A 180 18.88 -17.20 5.27
N ALA A 181 19.79 -16.91 6.20
CA ALA A 181 20.31 -17.89 7.15
C ALA A 181 19.64 -17.73 8.53
N PRO A 182 19.53 -18.82 9.32
CA PRO A 182 19.06 -18.75 10.70
C PRO A 182 19.82 -17.69 11.52
N PRO A 183 19.14 -16.96 12.44
CA PRO A 183 17.77 -17.19 12.92
C PRO A 183 16.66 -16.63 12.02
N LEU A 184 17.01 -16.00 10.89
CA LEU A 184 16.03 -15.46 9.95
C LEU A 184 15.30 -16.59 9.22
N GLN A 185 14.05 -16.33 8.85
CA GLN A 185 13.19 -17.28 8.15
C GLN A 185 12.89 -16.80 6.74
N GLY A 186 13.20 -17.65 5.77
CA GLY A 186 12.79 -17.42 4.39
C GLY A 186 11.28 -17.60 4.24
N ARG A 187 10.67 -16.76 3.41
CA ARG A 187 9.24 -16.78 3.09
C ARG A 187 9.02 -16.51 1.62
N ALA A 188 7.90 -16.97 1.09
CA ALA A 188 7.48 -16.64 -0.26
C ALA A 188 6.02 -16.20 -0.31
N TYR A 189 5.78 -15.19 -1.15
CA TYR A 189 4.45 -14.81 -1.57
C TYR A 189 4.07 -15.63 -2.78
N ARG A 190 2.92 -16.30 -2.71
CA ARG A 190 2.46 -17.22 -3.74
C ARG A 190 1.06 -16.87 -4.17
N ALA A 191 0.77 -17.06 -5.45
CA ALA A 191 -0.59 -17.11 -5.98
C ALA A 191 -0.91 -18.56 -6.35
N ARG A 192 -2.04 -19.07 -5.86
CA ARG A 192 -2.58 -20.37 -6.25
C ARG A 192 -3.27 -20.24 -7.60
N GLU A 193 -3.02 -21.20 -8.48
CA GLU A 193 -3.68 -21.31 -9.77
C GLU A 193 -4.31 -22.68 -9.93
N GLU A 194 -5.12 -22.87 -10.98
CA GLU A 194 -5.72 -24.18 -11.27
C GLU A 194 -4.68 -25.30 -11.43
N ARG A 195 -3.46 -24.95 -11.87
CA ARG A 195 -2.39 -25.91 -12.19
C ARG A 195 -1.06 -25.58 -11.50
N GLY A 196 -1.12 -25.24 -10.22
CA GLY A 196 0.08 -25.10 -9.38
C GLY A 196 0.11 -23.79 -8.61
N VAL A 197 1.32 -23.32 -8.32
CA VAL A 197 1.58 -22.09 -7.58
C VAL A 197 2.60 -21.25 -8.33
N ARG A 198 2.34 -19.94 -8.43
CA ARG A 198 3.32 -18.96 -8.89
C ARG A 198 3.94 -18.26 -7.69
N HIS A 199 5.25 -18.12 -7.69
CA HIS A 199 5.97 -17.33 -6.71
C HIS A 199 6.02 -15.88 -7.19
N LEU A 200 5.69 -14.92 -6.33
CA LEU A 200 5.57 -13.50 -6.69
C LEU A 200 6.65 -12.65 -6.01
N ALA A 201 7.02 -13.03 -4.79
CA ALA A 201 8.10 -12.41 -4.04
C ALA A 201 8.71 -13.40 -3.05
N ALA A 202 9.91 -13.10 -2.59
CA ALA A 202 10.58 -13.84 -1.52
C ALA A 202 11.07 -12.87 -0.44
N LEU A 203 11.02 -13.28 0.82
CA LEU A 203 11.40 -12.44 1.97
C LEU A 203 12.32 -13.21 2.90
N CYS A 204 13.26 -12.51 3.49
CA CYS A 204 13.99 -12.98 4.65
C CYS A 204 13.51 -12.23 5.88
N PHE A 205 12.83 -12.93 6.79
CA PHE A 205 12.06 -12.33 7.87
C PHE A 205 12.69 -12.62 9.24
N ASP A 206 12.88 -11.58 10.04
CA ASP A 206 13.27 -11.69 11.43
C ASP A 206 12.02 -11.85 12.29
N GLN A 207 11.74 -13.08 12.70
CA GLN A 207 10.54 -13.38 13.49
C GLN A 207 10.61 -12.76 14.90
N ASP A 208 11.80 -12.73 15.50
CA ASP A 208 11.97 -12.23 16.87
C ASP A 208 11.70 -10.72 16.92
N ARG A 209 12.18 -9.99 15.92
CA ARG A 209 11.96 -8.55 15.79
C ARG A 209 10.67 -8.18 15.07
N GLY A 210 10.04 -9.11 14.35
CA GLY A 210 8.80 -8.86 13.62
C GLY A 210 8.96 -7.95 12.40
N VAL A 211 10.11 -8.02 11.72
CA VAL A 211 10.44 -7.15 10.57
C VAL A 211 11.15 -7.95 9.48
N ALA A 212 10.94 -7.59 8.22
CA ALA A 212 11.71 -8.15 7.12
C ALA A 212 13.14 -7.57 7.12
N SER A 213 14.14 -8.45 7.08
CA SER A 213 15.53 -8.07 6.80
C SER A 213 15.61 -7.55 5.36
N TYR A 214 15.10 -8.34 4.41
CA TYR A 214 14.85 -7.88 3.06
C TYR A 214 13.70 -8.66 2.39
N ALA A 215 13.17 -8.09 1.32
CA ALA A 215 12.20 -8.64 0.40
C ALA A 215 12.72 -8.52 -1.03
N ARG A 216 12.38 -9.46 -1.91
CA ARG A 216 12.83 -9.56 -3.30
C ARG A 216 11.64 -9.82 -4.23
N THR A 217 11.61 -9.11 -5.35
CA THR A 217 10.80 -9.43 -6.52
C THR A 217 11.56 -9.07 -7.80
N ASP A 218 11.00 -9.36 -8.97
CA ASP A 218 11.62 -9.04 -10.25
C ASP A 218 10.59 -8.54 -11.28
N ASN A 219 11.08 -8.15 -12.46
CA ASN A 219 10.22 -7.77 -13.57
C ASN A 219 9.95 -8.94 -14.55
N SER A 220 9.82 -10.18 -14.09
CA SER A 220 9.50 -11.30 -14.99
C SER A 220 8.20 -11.05 -15.77
N PRO A 221 8.13 -11.40 -17.08
CA PRO A 221 6.97 -11.08 -17.94
C PRO A 221 5.65 -11.72 -17.50
N ASP A 222 5.71 -12.88 -16.89
CA ASP A 222 4.58 -13.64 -16.34
C ASP A 222 4.33 -13.34 -14.85
N GLY A 223 5.10 -12.41 -14.27
CA GLY A 223 5.06 -12.09 -12.84
C GLY A 223 5.58 -13.20 -11.94
N THR A 224 6.15 -14.29 -12.49
CA THR A 224 6.66 -15.40 -11.70
C THR A 224 8.11 -15.14 -11.31
N LEU A 225 8.35 -14.90 -10.02
CA LEU A 225 9.69 -14.87 -9.46
C LEU A 225 10.32 -16.25 -9.54
N ALA A 226 11.41 -16.37 -10.28
CA ALA A 226 12.22 -17.58 -10.32
C ALA A 226 12.93 -17.77 -8.98
N LEU A 227 12.57 -18.84 -8.27
CA LEU A 227 13.26 -19.28 -7.05
C LEU A 227 14.03 -20.57 -7.32
N PRO A 228 15.15 -20.81 -6.63
CA PRO A 228 15.86 -22.08 -6.74
C PRO A 228 14.91 -23.26 -6.48
N PRO A 229 15.13 -24.40 -7.16
CA PRO A 229 14.41 -25.62 -6.86
C PRO A 229 14.55 -25.93 -5.37
N HIS A 230 13.42 -26.12 -4.73
CA HIS A 230 13.35 -26.38 -3.30
C HIS A 230 12.47 -27.60 -3.08
N GLU A 231 12.84 -28.42 -2.11
CA GLU A 231 11.94 -29.44 -1.62
C GLU A 231 10.86 -28.78 -0.75
N GLU A 232 9.61 -28.76 -1.22
CA GLU A 232 8.46 -28.40 -0.36
C GLU A 232 8.34 -29.33 0.87
N SER A 233 8.98 -30.51 0.83
CA SER A 233 9.14 -31.46 1.94
C SER A 233 10.12 -31.01 3.02
N SER A 234 10.98 -30.03 2.76
CA SER A 234 12.01 -29.57 3.71
C SER A 234 11.49 -28.54 4.72
N ALA A 235 10.25 -28.06 4.57
CA ALA A 235 9.57 -27.38 5.66
C ALA A 235 9.26 -28.42 6.75
N PRO A 236 9.63 -28.17 8.03
CA PRO A 236 9.54 -29.18 9.08
C PRO A 236 8.08 -29.66 9.23
N ARG A 237 7.81 -30.85 8.70
CA ARG A 237 6.55 -31.57 8.89
C ARG A 237 6.53 -32.06 10.34
N SER A 238 5.76 -31.40 11.21
CA SER A 238 5.52 -31.95 12.54
C SER A 238 4.63 -33.20 12.45
N LEU A 239 4.73 -34.05 13.48
CA LEU A 239 3.90 -35.24 13.70
C LEU A 239 2.38 -34.95 13.82
N LEU A 240 1.99 -33.68 13.94
CA LEU A 240 0.61 -33.20 13.96
C LEU A 240 0.41 -32.33 12.71
N ALA A 241 0.11 -32.96 11.58
CA ALA A 241 -0.24 -32.37 10.30
C ALA A 241 -0.20 -30.82 10.18
N ASN A 242 0.73 -30.34 9.34
CA ASN A 242 0.71 -29.04 8.64
C ASN A 242 0.98 -27.76 9.45
N PHE A 243 2.15 -27.65 10.10
CA PHE A 243 2.70 -26.37 10.57
C PHE A 243 3.49 -25.58 9.49
N ASN A 244 3.47 -26.01 8.23
CA ASN A 244 4.08 -25.26 7.10
C ASN A 244 3.50 -23.84 6.93
N GLN A 245 2.37 -23.54 7.59
CA GLN A 245 1.67 -22.26 7.60
C GLN A 245 2.01 -21.38 8.83
N MET A 246 2.79 -21.88 9.79
CA MET A 246 3.10 -21.10 10.99
C MET A 246 4.26 -20.15 10.74
N PHE A 247 3.93 -18.97 10.19
CA PHE A 247 4.29 -17.75 10.90
C PHE A 247 3.97 -18.03 12.39
N ASP A 248 4.86 -17.78 13.36
CA ASP A 248 4.42 -17.76 14.75
C ASP A 248 3.15 -16.90 14.81
N SER A 249 2.01 -17.58 14.99
CA SER A 249 0.73 -16.98 14.67
C SER A 249 0.49 -15.73 15.51
N GLY A 250 1.17 -15.62 16.67
CA GLY A 250 1.24 -14.44 17.49
C GLY A 250 1.85 -13.26 16.76
N THR A 251 3.08 -13.39 16.28
CA THR A 251 3.78 -12.30 15.57
C THR A 251 3.01 -11.84 14.33
N ARG A 252 2.34 -12.74 13.59
CA ARG A 252 1.54 -12.37 12.41
C ARG A 252 0.35 -11.52 12.80
N ARG A 253 -0.44 -12.03 13.74
CA ARG A 253 -1.62 -11.34 14.26
C ARG A 253 -1.25 -9.99 14.86
N THR A 254 -0.10 -9.90 15.53
CA THR A 254 0.40 -8.63 16.05
C THR A 254 0.74 -7.67 14.91
N ALA A 255 1.47 -8.12 13.88
CA ALA A 255 1.79 -7.31 12.71
C ALA A 255 0.51 -6.83 11.99
N GLU A 256 -0.43 -7.73 11.71
CA GLU A 256 -1.72 -7.41 11.08
C GLU A 256 -2.49 -6.38 11.92
N ARG A 257 -2.58 -6.58 13.23
CA ARG A 257 -3.25 -5.63 14.15
C ARG A 257 -2.55 -4.28 14.21
N LEU A 258 -1.23 -4.24 14.17
CA LEU A 258 -0.46 -2.99 14.18
C LEU A 258 -0.65 -2.24 12.86
N TYR A 259 -0.48 -2.91 11.73
CA TYR A 259 -0.39 -2.28 10.42
C TYR A 259 -1.74 -2.13 9.67
N SER A 260 -2.86 -2.60 10.23
CA SER A 260 -4.18 -2.46 9.62
C SER A 260 -4.86 -1.10 9.83
N ASP A 261 -4.42 -0.30 10.81
CA ASP A 261 -5.08 0.95 11.20
C ASP A 261 -4.05 2.03 11.56
N ASP A 262 -3.89 3.02 10.69
CA ASP A 262 -2.99 4.16 10.89
C ASP A 262 -3.33 4.96 12.16
N ALA A 263 -4.60 5.09 12.52
CA ALA A 263 -4.99 5.80 13.73
C ALA A 263 -4.55 5.02 14.98
N ARG A 264 -4.52 3.67 14.91
CA ARG A 264 -3.98 2.83 15.99
C ARG A 264 -2.46 2.95 16.08
N LEU A 265 -1.74 2.97 14.96
CA LEU A 265 -0.28 3.21 14.94
C LEU A 265 0.06 4.56 15.58
N ASP A 266 -0.65 5.62 15.18
CA ASP A 266 -0.42 6.96 15.72
C ASP A 266 -0.72 7.04 17.22
N ARG A 267 -1.83 6.46 17.69
CA ARG A 267 -2.11 6.36 19.14
C ARG A 267 -1.01 5.62 19.88
N ARG A 268 -0.53 4.49 19.34
CA ARG A 268 0.55 3.71 19.95
C ARG A 268 1.84 4.52 20.05
N MET A 269 2.20 5.25 19.01
CA MET A 269 3.39 6.10 18.98
C MET A 269 3.33 7.21 20.05
N ARG A 270 2.18 7.88 20.17
CA ARG A 270 1.96 8.91 21.18
C ARG A 270 2.04 8.36 22.59
N GLU A 271 1.53 7.14 22.81
CA GLU A 271 1.64 6.46 24.11
C GLU A 271 3.09 6.11 24.48
N ILE A 272 3.92 5.71 23.50
CA ILE A 272 5.33 5.39 23.72
C ILE A 272 6.10 6.63 24.20
N LEU A 273 5.89 7.79 23.56
CA LEU A 273 6.63 9.03 23.85
C LEU A 273 5.89 9.98 24.81
N LYS A 274 4.83 9.53 25.48
CA LYS A 274 3.97 10.43 26.29
C LYS A 274 4.72 11.13 27.43
N HIS A 275 5.79 10.53 27.93
CA HIS A 275 6.61 11.10 29.00
C HIS A 275 7.80 11.93 28.49
N ASP A 276 8.08 11.86 27.19
CA ASP A 276 9.28 12.43 26.57
C ASP A 276 9.07 13.85 26.01
N ARG A 277 7.85 14.41 26.20
CA ARG A 277 7.44 15.76 25.73
C ARG A 277 7.74 16.03 24.25
N PHE A 278 7.79 14.99 23.42
CA PHE A 278 8.14 15.10 22.01
C PHE A 278 7.07 15.86 21.22
N SER A 279 7.49 16.83 20.40
CA SER A 279 6.58 17.55 19.50
C SER A 279 6.46 16.83 18.16
N PHE A 280 5.29 16.23 17.93
CA PHE A 280 4.99 15.54 16.67
C PHE A 280 4.66 16.50 15.52
N ALA A 281 4.47 17.80 15.77
CA ALA A 281 3.88 18.73 14.81
C ALA A 281 2.60 18.11 14.17
N GLU A 282 2.51 18.10 12.84
CA GLU A 282 1.42 17.44 12.08
C GLU A 282 1.78 16.01 11.63
N GLN A 283 2.87 15.45 12.15
CA GLN A 283 3.32 14.11 11.80
C GLN A 283 2.56 13.02 12.55
N SER A 284 2.47 11.87 11.90
CA SER A 284 1.86 10.65 12.41
C SER A 284 2.49 9.45 11.73
N LEU A 285 2.42 8.28 12.35
CA LEU A 285 2.86 7.03 11.73
C LEU A 285 1.79 6.47 10.80
N THR A 286 2.25 5.77 9.76
CA THR A 286 1.44 5.00 8.82
C THR A 286 2.14 3.68 8.49
N SER A 287 1.38 2.73 7.97
CA SER A 287 1.90 1.48 7.41
C SER A 287 2.40 1.71 5.97
N ALA A 288 3.67 1.42 5.72
CA ALA A 288 4.28 1.50 4.40
C ALA A 288 4.75 0.11 3.92
N PRO A 289 4.54 -0.24 2.64
CA PRO A 289 5.05 -1.49 2.08
C PRO A 289 6.54 -1.37 1.69
N LEU A 290 7.31 -2.44 1.85
CA LEU A 290 8.68 -2.54 1.30
C LEU A 290 8.64 -2.76 -0.21
N LEU A 291 7.95 -3.82 -0.65
CA LEU A 291 7.62 -4.06 -2.05
C LEU A 291 6.30 -3.36 -2.37
N ALA A 292 6.35 -2.31 -3.21
CA ALA A 292 5.17 -1.54 -3.54
C ALA A 292 4.17 -2.36 -4.38
N PRO A 293 2.85 -2.13 -4.25
CA PRO A 293 1.85 -2.77 -5.10
C PRO A 293 2.13 -2.61 -6.60
N ALA A 294 2.72 -1.48 -7.00
CA ALA A 294 3.08 -1.18 -8.39
C ALA A 294 4.24 -2.02 -8.96
N TYR A 295 4.89 -2.87 -8.14
CA TYR A 295 5.90 -3.83 -8.60
C TYR A 295 5.25 -5.12 -9.11
N PHE A 296 3.99 -5.35 -8.77
CA PHE A 296 3.24 -6.53 -9.14
C PHE A 296 2.22 -6.22 -10.24
N GLU A 297 1.89 -7.24 -11.03
CA GLU A 297 0.96 -7.12 -12.14
C GLU A 297 -0.46 -7.48 -11.72
N GLU A 298 -1.43 -6.83 -12.35
CA GLU A 298 -2.85 -7.15 -12.27
C GLU A 298 -3.38 -7.41 -10.83
N GLN A 299 -3.68 -8.67 -10.51
CA GLN A 299 -4.24 -9.10 -9.22
C GLN A 299 -3.16 -9.50 -8.22
N ASP A 300 -1.94 -9.74 -8.67
CA ASP A 300 -0.80 -10.09 -7.81
C ASP A 300 -0.44 -8.93 -6.88
N VAL A 301 -0.88 -7.71 -7.17
CA VAL A 301 -0.78 -6.53 -6.29
C VAL A 301 -1.28 -6.78 -4.86
N ARG A 302 -2.16 -7.77 -4.69
CA ARG A 302 -2.68 -8.22 -3.39
C ARG A 302 -1.61 -8.69 -2.43
N VAL A 303 -0.50 -9.27 -2.89
CA VAL A 303 0.57 -9.75 -2.00
C VAL A 303 1.35 -8.62 -1.35
N ALA A 304 1.33 -7.42 -1.95
CA ALA A 304 1.95 -6.25 -1.34
C ALA A 304 1.26 -5.83 -0.03
N GLU A 305 0.03 -6.29 0.19
CA GLU A 305 -0.74 -5.95 1.39
C GLU A 305 -0.36 -6.77 2.62
N PHE A 306 0.35 -7.89 2.45
CA PHE A 306 0.73 -8.78 3.55
C PHE A 306 1.51 -8.06 4.65
N ALA A 307 1.21 -8.39 5.91
CA ALA A 307 1.79 -7.74 7.07
C ALA A 307 3.32 -7.92 7.16
N SER A 308 3.87 -9.01 6.61
CA SER A 308 5.32 -9.25 6.52
C SER A 308 6.04 -8.29 5.57
N ASN A 309 5.31 -7.62 4.66
CA ASN A 309 5.81 -6.58 3.77
C ASN A 309 5.71 -5.17 4.39
N ARG A 310 5.09 -5.04 5.57
CA ARG A 310 4.78 -3.73 6.17
C ARG A 310 5.83 -3.29 7.17
N VAL A 311 6.08 -1.98 7.16
CA VAL A 311 6.91 -1.29 8.14
C VAL A 311 6.21 0.00 8.57
N ALA A 312 6.51 0.49 9.76
CA ALA A 312 6.03 1.81 10.19
C ALA A 312 6.91 2.90 9.60
N ALA A 313 6.29 3.92 9.02
CA ALA A 313 6.98 5.10 8.54
C ALA A 313 6.19 6.35 8.92
N TRP A 314 6.88 7.50 8.97
CA TRP A 314 6.19 8.77 9.08
C TRP A 314 5.32 9.01 7.84
N ARG A 315 4.09 9.49 8.04
CA ARG A 315 3.13 9.70 6.94
C ARG A 315 3.68 10.61 5.86
N SER A 316 4.42 11.65 6.22
CA SER A 316 5.08 12.56 5.29
C SER A 316 6.18 11.87 4.47
N VAL A 317 6.99 11.03 5.10
CA VAL A 317 8.04 10.21 4.45
C VAL A 317 7.41 9.18 3.50
N ALA A 318 6.42 8.43 4.00
CA ALA A 318 5.71 7.41 3.25
C ALA A 318 4.95 8.01 2.06
N ALA A 319 4.35 9.18 2.23
CA ALA A 319 3.62 9.86 1.16
C ALA A 319 4.52 10.67 0.22
N GLY A 320 5.70 11.07 0.68
CA GLY A 320 6.73 11.81 -0.05
C GLY A 320 7.73 10.88 -0.73
N ASN A 321 9.00 10.97 -0.35
CA ASN A 321 10.10 10.39 -1.10
C ASN A 321 10.09 8.87 -1.17
N LEU A 322 9.56 8.18 -0.16
CA LEU A 322 9.38 6.72 -0.26
C LEU A 322 8.43 6.37 -1.41
N ARG A 323 7.33 7.11 -1.57
CA ARG A 323 6.39 6.92 -2.69
C ARG A 323 7.01 7.31 -4.03
N HIS A 324 7.82 8.36 -4.08
CA HIS A 324 8.53 8.77 -5.30
C HIS A 324 9.53 7.70 -5.75
N VAL A 325 10.33 7.17 -4.83
CA VAL A 325 11.21 6.01 -5.06
C VAL A 325 10.41 4.83 -5.63
N GLN A 326 9.32 4.44 -4.98
CA GLN A 326 8.50 3.32 -5.42
C GLN A 326 7.90 3.53 -6.82
N ARG A 327 7.47 4.76 -7.15
CA ARG A 327 6.94 5.09 -8.48
C ARG A 327 8.02 5.06 -9.56
N ASP A 328 9.20 5.57 -9.28
CA ASP A 328 10.32 5.58 -10.22
C ASP A 328 10.82 4.15 -10.48
N VAL A 329 10.97 3.33 -9.43
CA VAL A 329 11.31 1.90 -9.56
C VAL A 329 10.23 1.17 -10.36
N ALA A 330 8.95 1.35 -10.06
CA ALA A 330 7.86 0.72 -10.81
C ALA A 330 7.83 1.14 -12.29
N ARG A 331 8.20 2.40 -12.62
CA ARG A 331 8.34 2.85 -14.00
C ARG A 331 9.52 2.15 -14.68
N LEU A 332 10.66 2.06 -14.01
CA LEU A 332 11.86 1.38 -14.50
C LEU A 332 11.58 -0.10 -14.78
N LEU A 333 10.95 -0.84 -13.85
CA LEU A 333 10.63 -2.25 -14.04
C LEU A 333 9.75 -2.49 -15.28
N ARG A 334 8.73 -1.64 -15.48
CA ARG A 334 7.84 -1.71 -16.64
C ARG A 334 8.55 -1.36 -17.94
N ALA A 335 9.37 -0.31 -17.95
CA ALA A 335 10.12 0.13 -19.13
C ALA A 335 11.21 -0.88 -19.56
N ALA A 336 11.77 -1.62 -18.59
CA ALA A 336 12.78 -2.65 -18.85
C ALA A 336 12.19 -3.92 -19.47
N ARG A 337 10.88 -4.18 -19.34
CA ARG A 337 10.25 -5.39 -19.89
C ARG A 337 10.05 -5.29 -21.42
N PRO A 338 10.16 -6.42 -22.15
CA PRO A 338 10.67 -7.73 -21.72
C PRO A 338 12.20 -7.87 -21.85
N HIS A 339 12.92 -6.79 -22.20
CA HIS A 339 14.28 -6.87 -22.73
C HIS A 339 15.39 -6.92 -21.68
N ARG A 340 15.16 -6.38 -20.48
CA ARG A 340 16.12 -6.36 -19.36
C ARG A 340 15.47 -6.94 -18.12
N ARG A 341 16.13 -7.92 -17.51
CA ARG A 341 15.69 -8.53 -16.26
C ARG A 341 16.27 -7.73 -15.09
N LEU A 342 15.38 -7.11 -14.33
CA LEU A 342 15.68 -6.31 -13.15
C LEU A 342 15.12 -7.01 -11.93
N GLU A 343 15.92 -7.06 -10.87
CA GLU A 343 15.52 -7.54 -9.57
C GLU A 343 15.47 -6.36 -8.60
N VAL A 344 14.46 -6.35 -7.74
CA VAL A 344 14.30 -5.35 -6.68
C VAL A 344 14.45 -6.03 -5.35
N TYR A 345 15.39 -5.52 -4.55
CA TYR A 345 15.52 -5.86 -3.14
C TYR A 345 15.07 -4.65 -2.33
N ALA A 346 14.28 -4.86 -1.28
CA ALA A 346 13.85 -3.79 -0.39
C ALA A 346 13.91 -4.25 1.06
N GLY A 347 14.25 -3.35 1.97
CA GLY A 347 14.37 -3.70 3.38
C GLY A 347 14.48 -2.49 4.27
N THR A 348 14.87 -2.74 5.52
CA THR A 348 15.05 -1.68 6.51
C THR A 348 16.42 -1.76 7.14
N HIS A 349 16.86 -0.67 7.75
CA HIS A 349 18.08 -0.65 8.54
C HIS A 349 17.97 0.29 9.75
N GLY A 350 18.55 -0.15 10.87
CA GLY A 350 18.58 0.58 12.13
C GLY A 350 17.20 0.81 12.76
N VAL A 351 17.19 1.43 13.94
CA VAL A 351 15.97 1.84 14.64
C VAL A 351 15.93 3.36 14.70
N LEU A 352 14.78 3.94 14.37
CA LEU A 352 14.56 5.37 14.48
C LEU A 352 14.74 5.78 15.93
N ALA A 353 15.64 6.72 16.17
CA ALA A 353 15.93 7.26 17.49
C ALA A 353 15.67 8.76 17.49
N LEU A 354 14.53 9.15 18.08
CA LEU A 354 14.07 10.53 18.12
C LEU A 354 14.75 11.26 19.28
N ARG A 355 15.11 12.52 19.04
CA ARG A 355 15.68 13.37 20.09
C ARG A 355 14.56 13.83 21.02
N THR A 356 14.63 13.35 22.25
CA THR A 356 13.80 13.78 23.38
C THR A 356 14.66 14.67 24.29
N ASP A 357 14.08 15.29 25.31
CA ASP A 357 14.71 16.35 26.14
C ASP A 357 16.24 16.23 26.30
N ASP A 358 16.73 15.12 26.86
CA ASP A 358 18.17 14.88 27.12
C ASP A 358 18.74 13.60 26.47
N ASN A 359 17.94 12.83 25.72
CA ASN A 359 18.32 11.51 25.19
C ASN A 359 17.82 11.26 23.77
N ARG A 360 18.35 10.21 23.12
CA ARG A 360 17.75 9.63 21.91
C ARG A 360 16.94 8.41 22.29
N THR A 361 15.63 8.45 22.08
CA THR A 361 14.72 7.33 22.38
C THR A 361 14.51 6.51 21.11
N GLU A 362 14.95 5.25 21.13
CA GLU A 362 14.62 4.30 20.06
C GLU A 362 13.13 3.94 20.08
N VAL A 363 12.53 3.86 18.90
CA VAL A 363 11.09 3.66 18.75
C VAL A 363 10.77 2.22 18.36
N TYR A 364 10.13 1.49 19.27
CA TYR A 364 9.59 0.15 19.03
C TYR A 364 8.08 0.14 19.26
N LEU A 365 7.30 -0.41 18.31
CA LEU A 365 5.84 -0.45 18.45
C LEU A 365 5.39 -1.46 19.50
N GLU A 366 6.23 -2.43 19.86
CA GLU A 366 6.06 -3.36 20.98
C GLU A 366 7.39 -3.54 21.70
N ALA A 367 7.41 -3.91 22.98
CA ALA A 367 8.63 -3.94 23.79
C ALA A 367 9.75 -4.77 23.11
N GLY A 368 10.76 -4.09 22.54
CA GLY A 368 11.88 -4.69 21.81
C GLY A 368 11.52 -5.29 20.43
N ARG A 369 10.29 -5.12 19.94
CA ARG A 369 9.78 -5.72 18.70
C ARG A 369 9.09 -4.67 17.82
N PHE A 370 8.96 -4.97 16.53
CA PHE A 370 8.39 -4.07 15.53
C PHE A 370 9.07 -2.69 15.58
N PRO A 371 10.40 -2.63 15.34
CA PRO A 371 11.12 -1.36 15.34
C PRO A 371 10.56 -0.44 14.25
N VAL A 372 10.44 0.85 14.55
CA VAL A 372 10.29 1.85 13.50
C VAL A 372 11.67 2.02 12.88
N PRO A 373 11.87 1.68 11.60
CA PRO A 373 13.20 1.68 11.00
C PRO A 373 13.76 3.09 10.86
N ARG A 374 15.07 3.26 11.02
CA ARG A 374 15.75 4.53 10.72
C ARG A 374 15.83 4.77 9.22
N TYR A 375 16.12 3.73 8.45
CA TYR A 375 16.18 3.76 6.99
C TYR A 375 15.27 2.73 6.37
N VAL A 376 14.60 3.11 5.29
CA VAL A 376 13.96 2.20 4.34
C VAL A 376 14.76 2.26 3.06
N TRP A 377 15.22 1.11 2.56
CA TRP A 377 16.09 1.06 1.40
C TRP A 377 15.49 0.19 0.29
N THR A 378 15.88 0.49 -0.95
CA THR A 378 15.52 -0.27 -2.14
C THR A 378 16.73 -0.34 -3.06
N VAL A 379 17.13 -1.54 -3.47
CA VAL A 379 18.16 -1.78 -4.47
C VAL A 379 17.50 -2.29 -5.74
N VAL A 380 17.80 -1.65 -6.87
CA VAL A 380 17.49 -2.21 -8.19
C VAL A 380 18.76 -2.80 -8.77
N HIS A 381 18.70 -4.06 -9.19
CA HIS A 381 19.84 -4.84 -9.66
C HIS A 381 19.58 -5.45 -11.04
N GLU A 382 20.51 -5.25 -11.97
CA GLU A 382 20.55 -5.94 -13.24
C GLU A 382 21.74 -6.90 -13.27
N ALA A 383 21.48 -8.17 -12.99
CA ALA A 383 22.52 -9.19 -12.85
C ALA A 383 23.39 -9.35 -14.11
N ASN A 384 22.78 -9.31 -15.30
CA ASN A 384 23.49 -9.50 -16.57
C ASN A 384 24.49 -8.37 -16.87
N ALA A 385 24.11 -7.13 -16.60
CA ALA A 385 24.99 -5.96 -16.78
C ALA A 385 25.91 -5.72 -15.57
N ARG A 386 25.69 -6.44 -14.46
CA ARG A 386 26.39 -6.25 -13.18
C ARG A 386 26.26 -4.80 -12.69
N ARG A 387 25.09 -4.20 -12.90
CA ARG A 387 24.80 -2.82 -12.46
C ARG A 387 23.71 -2.84 -11.42
N ALA A 388 23.85 -1.99 -10.42
CA ALA A 388 22.82 -1.81 -9.41
C ALA A 388 22.84 -0.38 -8.85
N LEU A 389 21.74 0.01 -8.22
CA LEU A 389 21.65 1.27 -7.49
C LEU A 389 20.93 1.03 -6.18
N ALA A 390 21.50 1.51 -5.07
CA ALA A 390 20.84 1.55 -3.77
C ALA A 390 20.18 2.92 -3.57
N LEU A 391 18.88 2.93 -3.31
CA LEU A 391 18.09 4.08 -2.90
C LEU A 391 17.82 3.96 -1.40
N VAL A 392 18.16 4.97 -0.61
CA VAL A 392 18.02 4.95 0.84
C VAL A 392 17.19 6.14 1.27
N VAL A 393 16.06 5.89 1.92
CA VAL A 393 15.15 6.89 2.45
C VAL A 393 15.31 6.94 3.97
N LEU A 394 15.68 8.09 4.51
CA LEU A 394 15.69 8.35 5.94
C LEU A 394 14.26 8.52 6.45
N ASN A 395 13.86 7.68 7.40
CA ASN A 395 12.54 7.71 8.02
C ASN A 395 12.53 8.63 9.26
N ASP A 396 13.04 9.85 9.09
CA ASP A 396 13.09 10.87 10.14
C ASP A 396 12.82 12.26 9.53
N PRO A 397 11.57 12.76 9.57
CA PRO A 397 11.23 14.08 9.06
C PRO A 397 11.70 15.21 9.99
N PHE A 398 12.30 14.89 11.14
CA PHE A 398 12.78 15.84 12.13
C PHE A 398 14.30 16.00 12.13
N VAL A 399 15.01 15.29 11.24
CA VAL A 399 16.48 15.37 11.15
C VAL A 399 16.93 16.82 10.98
N SER A 400 17.85 17.26 11.85
CA SER A 400 18.39 18.61 11.77
C SER A 400 19.48 18.71 10.70
N VAL A 401 19.73 19.92 10.18
CA VAL A 401 20.79 20.18 9.19
C VAL A 401 22.17 19.70 9.68
N SER A 402 22.45 19.84 10.98
CA SER A 402 23.70 19.35 11.59
C SER A 402 23.82 17.83 11.60
N GLU A 403 22.71 17.09 11.62
CA GLU A 403 22.70 15.62 11.66
C GLU A 403 22.65 14.99 10.27
N VAL A 404 22.36 15.76 9.22
CA VAL A 404 22.31 15.25 7.83
C VAL A 404 23.62 14.59 7.43
N GLY A 405 24.77 15.16 7.79
CA GLY A 405 26.08 14.60 7.48
C GLY A 405 26.35 13.25 8.15
N GLU A 406 25.73 12.98 9.30
CA GLU A 406 25.80 11.67 9.97
C GLU A 406 24.75 10.69 9.42
N ALA A 407 23.63 11.20 8.92
CA ALA A 407 22.55 10.40 8.38
C ALA A 407 22.83 9.89 6.96
N VAL A 408 23.57 10.64 6.15
CA VAL A 408 23.94 10.30 4.77
C VAL A 408 25.33 9.68 4.76
N PHE A 409 25.39 8.38 4.49
CA PHE A 409 26.63 7.59 4.62
C PHE A 409 27.36 7.31 3.29
N CYS A 410 26.92 7.91 2.19
CA CYS A 410 27.56 7.78 0.88
C CYS A 410 27.44 9.10 0.10
N GLU A 411 28.28 9.28 -0.92
CA GLU A 411 28.10 10.38 -1.85
C GLU A 411 26.88 10.10 -2.75
N SER A 412 25.84 10.94 -2.61
CA SER A 412 24.58 10.71 -3.32
C SER A 412 24.73 10.93 -4.82
N VAL A 413 24.41 9.90 -5.60
CA VAL A 413 24.40 9.97 -7.06
C VAL A 413 23.01 10.26 -7.65
N CYS A 414 22.00 10.57 -6.83
CA CYS A 414 20.61 10.71 -7.28
C CYS A 414 20.47 11.68 -8.45
N GLY A 415 21.19 12.81 -8.45
CA GLY A 415 21.17 13.81 -9.52
C GLY A 415 21.68 13.29 -10.88
N ARG A 416 22.48 12.22 -10.89
CA ARG A 416 23.04 11.58 -12.10
C ARG A 416 22.16 10.46 -12.67
N VAL A 417 21.13 10.03 -11.93
CA VAL A 417 20.28 8.89 -12.34
C VAL A 417 19.11 9.40 -13.19
N SER A 418 19.07 9.01 -14.47
CA SER A 418 18.09 9.53 -15.44
C SER A 418 16.68 8.97 -15.22
N TRP A 419 16.55 7.77 -14.65
CA TRP A 419 15.26 7.12 -14.44
C TRP A 419 14.50 7.58 -13.18
N LEU A 420 15.15 8.32 -12.28
CA LEU A 420 14.55 8.89 -11.05
C LEU A 420 13.75 10.18 -11.34
N GLN A 421 12.71 10.07 -12.17
CA GLN A 421 11.96 11.24 -12.65
C GLN A 421 11.19 11.97 -11.54
N GLU A 422 10.48 11.22 -10.69
CA GLU A 422 9.69 11.81 -9.60
C GLU A 422 10.60 12.30 -8.49
N LEU A 423 11.59 11.51 -8.11
CA LEU A 423 12.47 11.84 -7.00
C LEU A 423 13.37 13.04 -7.31
N ARG A 424 13.80 13.22 -8.57
CA ARG A 424 14.61 14.39 -8.98
C ARG A 424 13.79 15.63 -9.28
N ARG A 425 12.48 15.50 -9.50
CA ARG A 425 11.61 16.65 -9.73
C ARG A 425 11.73 17.58 -8.53
N HIS A 426 11.99 18.87 -8.75
CA HIS A 426 12.18 19.86 -7.67
C HIS A 426 13.14 19.41 -6.54
N GLU A 427 14.12 18.56 -6.86
CA GLU A 427 15.10 18.05 -5.88
C GLU A 427 14.43 17.41 -4.64
N HIS A 428 13.30 16.72 -4.84
CA HIS A 428 12.51 16.12 -3.75
C HIS A 428 13.38 15.29 -2.79
N TYR A 429 14.40 14.59 -3.29
CA TYR A 429 15.33 13.79 -2.48
C TYR A 429 16.04 14.57 -1.36
N GLU A 430 16.19 15.89 -1.44
CA GLU A 430 16.85 16.71 -0.41
C GLU A 430 15.90 17.10 0.74
N GLY A 431 14.59 16.93 0.54
CA GLY A 431 13.56 17.34 1.50
C GLY A 431 13.45 16.40 2.71
N ALA A 432 14.07 16.76 3.84
CA ALA A 432 13.98 16.02 5.10
C ALA A 432 12.55 15.70 5.53
N VAL A 433 11.63 16.68 5.47
CA VAL A 433 10.21 16.52 5.84
C VAL A 433 9.52 15.41 5.03
N TYR A 434 9.93 15.20 3.79
CA TYR A 434 9.38 14.16 2.90
C TYR A 434 10.21 12.87 2.92
N GLY A 435 11.21 12.77 3.79
CA GLY A 435 12.16 11.68 3.91
C GLY A 435 13.40 11.91 3.07
N LEU A 436 14.45 12.49 3.67
CA LEU A 436 15.74 12.71 3.02
C LEU A 436 16.18 11.42 2.31
N THR A 437 16.45 11.49 1.02
CA THR A 437 16.77 10.32 0.19
C THR A 437 18.11 10.51 -0.49
N PHE A 438 18.91 9.45 -0.52
CA PHE A 438 20.21 9.46 -1.19
C PHE A 438 20.45 8.15 -1.93
N CYS A 439 21.27 8.21 -2.97
CA CYS A 439 21.49 7.12 -3.90
C CYS A 439 22.95 6.69 -3.84
N CYS A 440 23.23 5.45 -3.49
CA CYS A 440 24.59 4.95 -3.30
C CYS A 440 24.98 3.91 -4.34
N ALA A 441 26.28 3.82 -4.61
CA ALA A 441 26.85 2.60 -5.14
C ALA A 441 26.58 1.44 -4.16
N VAL A 442 26.13 0.30 -4.68
CA VAL A 442 25.68 -0.82 -3.84
C VAL A 442 26.78 -1.34 -2.92
N ARG A 443 28.05 -1.30 -3.35
CA ARG A 443 29.17 -1.73 -2.50
C ARG A 443 29.44 -0.82 -1.30
N GLU A 444 29.12 0.47 -1.41
CA GLU A 444 29.20 1.40 -0.27
C GLU A 444 28.00 1.19 0.65
N ALA A 445 26.80 1.05 0.07
CA ALA A 445 25.59 0.73 0.82
C ALA A 445 25.73 -0.56 1.62
N ALA A 446 26.31 -1.62 1.04
CA ALA A 446 26.53 -2.90 1.70
C ALA A 446 27.47 -2.85 2.90
N ARG A 447 28.30 -1.80 3.06
CA ARG A 447 29.10 -1.61 4.27
C ARG A 447 28.26 -1.11 5.45
N MET A 448 27.17 -0.40 5.16
CA MET A 448 26.30 0.22 6.15
C MET A 448 25.00 -0.55 6.35
N LEU A 449 24.57 -1.32 5.36
CA LEU A 449 23.32 -2.08 5.34
C LEU A 449 23.63 -3.60 5.35
N PRO A 450 23.89 -4.20 6.53
CA PRO A 450 24.17 -5.64 6.64
C PRO A 450 23.01 -6.53 6.21
N GLU A 451 21.80 -5.99 6.13
CA GLU A 451 20.60 -6.68 5.66
C GLU A 451 20.59 -6.89 4.13
N LEU A 452 21.49 -6.22 3.38
CA LEU A 452 21.62 -6.46 1.95
C LEU A 452 22.15 -7.87 1.68
N PRO A 453 21.56 -8.63 0.74
CA PRO A 453 22.07 -9.94 0.35
C PRO A 453 23.35 -9.78 -0.47
N ALA A 454 24.48 -9.62 0.22
CA ALA A 454 25.78 -9.31 -0.38
C ALA A 454 26.19 -10.33 -1.46
N GLY A 455 25.82 -11.60 -1.29
CA GLY A 455 26.08 -12.64 -2.29
C GLY A 455 25.36 -12.40 -3.62
N ALA A 456 24.13 -11.88 -3.60
CA ALA A 456 23.38 -11.55 -4.82
C ALA A 456 24.00 -10.37 -5.58
N LEU A 457 24.69 -9.48 -4.86
CA LEU A 457 25.25 -8.23 -5.37
C LEU A 457 26.77 -8.30 -5.58
N ALA A 458 27.39 -9.46 -5.33
CA ALA A 458 28.84 -9.62 -5.31
C ALA A 458 29.52 -9.35 -6.66
N ALA A 459 28.80 -9.58 -7.76
CA ALA A 459 29.32 -9.37 -9.12
C ALA A 459 29.33 -7.89 -9.55
N VAL A 460 28.65 -7.00 -8.81
CA VAL A 460 28.58 -5.57 -9.11
C VAL A 460 29.93 -4.90 -8.80
N PRO A 461 30.61 -4.26 -9.77
CA PRO A 461 31.89 -3.60 -9.52
C PRO A 461 31.73 -2.36 -8.64
N ALA A 462 32.84 -1.88 -8.07
CA ALA A 462 32.85 -0.65 -7.28
C ALA A 462 32.80 0.60 -8.18
N GLY A 463 32.35 1.72 -7.61
CA GLY A 463 32.30 3.01 -8.28
C GLY A 463 31.32 3.07 -9.45
N ASP A 464 31.54 4.02 -10.35
CA ASP A 464 30.61 4.35 -11.44
C ASP A 464 30.33 3.19 -12.40
N ALA A 465 31.27 2.26 -12.57
CA ALA A 465 31.09 1.09 -13.44
C ALA A 465 29.96 0.15 -12.98
N GLY A 466 29.63 0.17 -11.69
CA GLY A 466 28.58 -0.66 -11.10
C GLY A 466 27.24 0.06 -10.93
N LEU A 467 27.17 1.35 -11.27
CA LEU A 467 25.95 2.13 -11.07
C LEU A 467 24.93 1.88 -12.18
N LEU A 468 23.67 1.66 -11.78
CA LEU A 468 22.52 1.66 -12.67
C LEU A 468 21.93 3.08 -12.76
N THR A 469 22.54 3.95 -13.57
CA THR A 469 22.12 5.37 -13.68
C THR A 469 21.17 5.64 -14.85
N ASP A 470 21.17 4.77 -15.86
CA ASP A 470 20.50 4.99 -17.13
C ASP A 470 19.20 4.18 -17.27
N LEU A 471 18.10 4.88 -17.60
CA LEU A 471 17.04 4.27 -18.41
C LEU A 471 17.56 4.22 -19.85
N LEU A 472 17.28 3.12 -20.55
CA LEU A 472 17.52 2.86 -21.99
C LEU A 472 18.04 4.06 -22.81
#